data_AF-A0A7S3UEU3-F1
#
_entry.id   AF-A0A7S3UEU3-F1
#
_cell.length_a   1.000
_cell.length_b   1.000
_cell.length_c   1.000
_cell.angle_alpha   90.00
_cell.angle_beta   90.00
_cell.angle_gamma   90.00
#
_symmetry.space_group_name_H-M   'P 1'
#
loop_
_entity.id
_entity.type
_entity.pdbx_description
1 polymer ?
#
loop_
_entity_poly.entity_id
_entity_poly.type
_entity_poly.pdbx_seq_one_letter_code
_entity_poly.pdbx_strand_id
1 'polypeptide(L)'
;MCLNKFCFMLQLPEPLKKFTLPCQIAMWFSMYMVYNLISKQLLNVLPAPMSLHSAFNLICVTCSMLTLAAVETARGNGMKLKELVSVDAGRAWRQGVLHATTHAASMAAIGGASLCYAHTAKASEPIFSALLAVFVFGKKLSLKIWMSLLPIVGGVAWASMGKGGG
;
A
#
# COMPACT_ATOMS: atom_id res chain seq x y z
N MET A 1 4.39 15.54 -10.35
CA MET A 1 3.36 16.51 -10.82
C MET A 1 1.95 15.92 -10.90
N CYS A 2 1.72 14.60 -10.98
CA CYS A 2 0.36 14.03 -10.99
C CYS A 2 -0.41 14.06 -9.65
N LEU A 3 0.25 14.13 -8.49
CA LEU A 3 -0.47 14.06 -7.19
C LEU A 3 -1.28 15.32 -6.84
N ASN A 4 -1.01 16.49 -7.45
CA ASN A 4 -1.74 17.72 -7.12
C ASN A 4 -3.18 17.76 -7.66
N LYS A 5 -3.51 16.93 -8.66
CA LYS A 5 -4.87 16.91 -9.25
C LYS A 5 -5.83 15.95 -8.53
N PHE A 6 -5.32 14.94 -7.82
CA PHE A 6 -6.16 13.86 -7.28
C PHE A 6 -6.72 14.11 -5.88
N CYS A 7 -6.27 15.13 -5.16
CA CYS A 7 -6.71 15.34 -3.78
C CYS A 7 -7.87 16.32 -3.70
N PHE A 8 -9.09 15.82 -3.92
CA PHE A 8 -10.36 16.49 -3.58
C PHE A 8 -10.32 17.15 -2.19
N MET A 9 -9.62 16.53 -1.24
CA MET A 9 -9.53 17.04 0.12
C MET A 9 -8.60 18.26 0.31
N LEU A 10 -7.79 18.64 -0.69
CA LEU A 10 -7.01 19.89 -0.66
C LEU A 10 -7.83 21.13 -1.04
N GLN A 11 -9.04 20.96 -1.56
CA GLN A 11 -9.97 22.05 -1.88
C GLN A 11 -10.92 22.42 -0.71
N LEU A 12 -10.84 21.71 0.42
CA LEU A 12 -11.67 22.01 1.59
C LEU A 12 -11.24 23.30 2.30
N PRO A 13 -12.15 23.98 3.02
CA PRO A 13 -11.79 25.15 3.82
C PRO A 13 -10.67 24.82 4.84
N GLU A 14 -9.76 25.76 5.05
CA GLU A 14 -8.55 25.64 5.91
C GLU A 14 -8.74 24.90 7.26
N PRO A 15 -9.83 25.10 8.04
CA PRO A 15 -10.02 24.35 9.28
C PRO A 15 -10.23 22.83 9.07
N LEU A 16 -10.84 22.40 7.97
CA LEU A 16 -11.06 20.98 7.68
C LEU A 16 -9.83 20.29 7.09
N LYS A 17 -8.91 21.02 6.44
CA LYS A 17 -7.66 20.46 5.92
C LYS A 17 -6.81 19.80 7.02
N LYS A 18 -6.88 20.31 8.26
CA LYS A 18 -6.21 19.70 9.42
C LYS A 18 -6.72 18.30 9.75
N PHE A 19 -8.00 18.03 9.47
CA PHE A 19 -8.62 16.72 9.71
C PHE A 19 -8.58 15.79 8.49
N THR A 20 -8.28 16.31 7.30
CA THR A 20 -8.14 15.52 6.07
C THR A 20 -7.15 14.37 6.21
N LEU A 21 -5.92 14.65 6.64
CA LEU A 21 -4.87 13.64 6.74
C LEU A 21 -5.21 12.52 7.74
N PRO A 22 -5.60 12.82 9.01
CA PRO A 22 -5.96 11.75 9.94
C PRO A 22 -7.18 10.96 9.48
N CYS A 23 -8.18 11.60 8.86
CA CYS A 23 -9.32 10.89 8.28
C CYS A 23 -8.92 9.95 7.13
N GLN A 24 -8.02 10.37 6.25
CA GLN A 24 -7.49 9.53 5.18
C GLN A 24 -6.69 8.34 5.75
N ILE A 25 -5.87 8.57 6.77
CA ILE A 25 -5.13 7.51 7.47
C ILE A 25 -6.10 6.51 8.11
N ALA A 26 -7.10 6.98 8.85
CA ALA A 26 -8.08 6.13 9.52
C ALA A 26 -8.92 5.31 8.54
N MET A 27 -9.36 5.93 7.43
CA MET A 27 -10.10 5.26 6.36
C MET A 27 -9.25 4.18 5.70
N TRP A 28 -7.99 4.49 5.40
CA TRP A 28 -7.05 3.55 4.81
C TRP A 28 -6.78 2.35 5.73
N PHE A 29 -6.49 2.59 7.02
CA PHE A 29 -6.27 1.52 8.00
C PHE A 29 -7.49 0.63 8.18
N SER A 30 -8.69 1.22 8.27
CA SER A 30 -9.94 0.47 8.43
C SER A 30 -10.22 -0.43 7.21
N MET A 31 -10.12 0.12 5.99
CA MET A 31 -10.29 -0.65 4.76
C MET A 31 -9.23 -1.75 4.63
N TYR A 32 -7.98 -1.45 4.99
CA TYR A 32 -6.90 -2.42 4.94
C TYR A 32 -7.12 -3.57 5.92
N MET A 33 -7.57 -3.29 7.15
CA MET A 33 -7.85 -4.32 8.14
C MET A 33 -8.94 -5.29 7.65
N VAL A 34 -10.07 -4.76 7.16
CA VAL A 34 -11.17 -5.55 6.60
C VAL A 34 -10.70 -6.37 5.42
N TYR A 35 -9.91 -5.76 4.51
CA TYR A 35 -9.32 -6.46 3.38
C TYR A 35 -8.46 -7.65 3.82
N ASN A 36 -7.55 -7.50 4.78
CA ASN A 36 -6.68 -8.61 5.21
C ASN A 36 -7.48 -9.72 5.90
N LEU A 37 -8.50 -9.37 6.69
CA LEU A 37 -9.35 -10.34 7.36
C LEU A 37 -10.15 -11.17 6.35
N ILE A 38 -10.87 -10.51 5.43
CA ILE A 38 -11.66 -11.18 4.39
C ILE A 38 -10.74 -12.01 3.48
N SER A 39 -9.58 -11.48 3.08
CA SER A 39 -8.63 -12.21 2.24
C SER A 39 -8.20 -13.53 2.88
N LYS A 40 -7.88 -13.53 4.19
CA LYS A 40 -7.50 -14.75 4.91
C LYS A 40 -8.66 -15.76 4.97
N GLN A 41 -9.89 -15.31 5.18
CA GLN A 41 -11.05 -16.21 5.16
C GLN A 41 -11.26 -16.80 3.76
N LEU A 42 -11.14 -15.96 2.72
CA LEU A 42 -11.33 -16.37 1.33
C LEU A 42 -10.25 -17.37 0.88
N LEU A 43 -9.01 -17.19 1.35
CA LEU A 43 -7.89 -18.10 1.10
C LEU A 43 -8.12 -19.52 1.64
N ASN A 44 -8.95 -19.68 2.68
CA ASN A 44 -9.26 -20.99 3.26
C ASN A 44 -10.43 -21.72 2.59
N VAL A 45 -11.29 -21.00 1.86
CA VAL A 45 -12.57 -21.53 1.34
C VAL A 45 -12.52 -21.80 -0.17
N LEU A 46 -11.73 -21.03 -0.93
CA LEU A 46 -11.72 -21.14 -2.40
C LEU A 46 -10.71 -22.18 -2.93
N PRO A 47 -11.08 -22.96 -3.97
CA PRO A 47 -10.10 -23.67 -4.79
C PRO A 47 -9.33 -22.66 -5.65
N ALA A 48 -7.99 -22.71 -5.61
CA ALA A 48 -7.09 -21.73 -6.24
C ALA A 48 -7.31 -20.25 -5.78
N PRO A 49 -7.14 -19.97 -4.48
CA PRO A 49 -7.49 -18.67 -3.89
C PRO A 49 -6.66 -17.49 -4.42
N MET A 50 -5.41 -17.75 -4.83
CA MET A 50 -4.49 -16.74 -5.33
C MET A 50 -4.94 -16.10 -6.65
N SER A 51 -5.38 -16.92 -7.62
CA SER A 51 -5.77 -16.44 -8.94
C SER A 51 -7.08 -15.66 -8.87
N LEU A 52 -8.07 -16.19 -8.16
CA LEU A 52 -9.38 -15.53 -7.98
C LEU A 52 -9.25 -14.19 -7.24
N HIS A 53 -8.44 -14.14 -6.18
CA HIS A 53 -8.20 -12.90 -5.43
C HIS A 53 -7.49 -11.84 -6.28
N SER A 54 -6.44 -12.24 -7.02
CA SER A 54 -5.70 -11.31 -7.88
C SER A 54 -6.55 -10.78 -9.04
N ALA A 55 -7.40 -11.62 -9.65
CA ALA A 55 -8.33 -11.21 -10.71
C ALA A 55 -9.38 -10.22 -10.20
N PHE A 56 -9.97 -10.49 -9.02
CA PHE A 56 -10.90 -9.57 -8.38
C PHE A 56 -10.25 -8.21 -8.07
N ASN A 57 -9.03 -8.22 -7.51
CA ASN A 57 -8.31 -7.00 -7.20
C ASN A 57 -8.03 -6.17 -8.46
N LEU A 58 -7.62 -6.82 -9.55
CA LEU A 58 -7.38 -6.16 -10.83
C LEU A 58 -8.65 -5.48 -11.35
N ILE A 59 -9.80 -6.18 -11.33
CA ILE A 59 -11.09 -5.62 -11.77
C ILE A 59 -11.47 -4.40 -10.91
N CYS A 60 -11.42 -4.51 -9.58
CA CYS A 60 -11.76 -3.41 -8.68
C CYS A 60 -10.86 -2.19 -8.90
N VAL A 61 -9.55 -2.40 -9.05
CA VAL A 61 -8.60 -1.31 -9.30
C VAL A 61 -8.88 -0.67 -10.66
N THR A 62 -9.07 -1.45 -11.72
CA THR A 62 -9.41 -0.92 -13.05
C THR A 62 -10.71 -0.13 -13.04
N CYS A 63 -11.77 -0.65 -12.40
CA CYS A 63 -13.03 0.07 -12.24
C CYS A 63 -12.83 1.39 -11.49
N SER A 64 -12.09 1.39 -10.37
CA SER A 64 -11.82 2.61 -9.60
C SER A 64 -11.06 3.66 -10.41
N MET A 65 -10.10 3.23 -11.23
CA MET A 65 -9.34 4.12 -12.13
C MET A 65 -10.23 4.70 -13.23
N LEU A 66 -11.16 3.92 -13.78
CA LEU A 66 -12.13 4.38 -14.75
C LEU A 66 -13.11 5.39 -14.13
N THR A 67 -13.59 5.14 -12.91
CA THR A 67 -14.44 6.10 -12.18
C THR A 67 -13.69 7.41 -11.93
N LEU A 68 -12.42 7.35 -11.51
CA LEU A 68 -11.58 8.53 -11.34
C LEU A 68 -11.38 9.28 -12.67
N ALA A 69 -11.14 8.57 -13.76
CA ALA A 69 -11.03 9.16 -15.09
C ALA A 69 -12.33 9.84 -15.54
N ALA A 70 -13.48 9.23 -15.26
CA ALA A 70 -14.80 9.81 -15.54
C ALA A 70 -15.05 11.08 -14.72
N VAL A 71 -14.71 11.07 -13.43
CA VAL A 71 -14.85 12.24 -12.54
C VAL A 71 -13.97 13.40 -12.99
N GLU A 72 -12.70 13.15 -13.33
CA GLU A 72 -11.81 14.21 -13.81
C GLU A 72 -12.20 14.74 -15.20
N THR A 73 -12.78 13.90 -16.05
CA THR A 73 -13.35 14.33 -17.33
C THR A 73 -14.56 15.24 -17.13
N ALA A 74 -15.48 14.87 -16.22
CA ALA A 74 -16.64 15.67 -15.86
C ALA A 74 -16.28 17.03 -15.22
N ARG A 75 -15.13 17.11 -14.54
CA ARG A 75 -14.61 18.35 -13.93
C ARG A 75 -13.93 19.32 -14.90
N GLY A 76 -13.90 19.02 -16.20
CA GLY A 76 -13.22 19.87 -17.19
C GLY A 76 -11.69 19.78 -17.14
N ASN A 77 -11.14 18.94 -16.25
CA ASN A 77 -9.71 18.66 -16.17
C ASN A 77 -9.21 17.69 -17.25
N GLY A 78 -10.12 17.19 -18.09
CA GLY A 78 -9.87 16.53 -19.37
C GLY A 78 -8.59 15.71 -19.39
N MET A 79 -8.47 14.70 -18.53
CA MET A 79 -7.33 13.80 -18.59
C MET A 79 -7.42 13.06 -19.92
N LYS A 80 -6.62 13.48 -20.90
CA LYS A 80 -6.54 12.71 -22.16
C LYS A 80 -5.99 11.34 -21.80
N LEU A 81 -6.61 10.27 -22.31
CA LEU A 81 -6.17 8.89 -22.08
C LEU A 81 -4.67 8.71 -22.39
N LYS A 82 -4.15 9.49 -23.35
CA LYS A 82 -2.73 9.57 -23.68
C LYS A 82 -1.85 10.07 -22.53
N GLU A 83 -2.33 10.96 -21.65
CA GLU A 83 -1.56 11.41 -20.48
C GLU A 83 -1.54 10.35 -19.37
N LEU A 84 -2.66 9.63 -19.14
CA LEU A 84 -2.69 8.47 -18.24
C LEU A 84 -1.75 7.35 -18.69
N VAL A 85 -1.68 7.12 -20.00
CA VAL A 85 -0.80 6.11 -20.62
C VAL A 85 0.60 6.65 -20.90
N SER A 86 0.81 7.98 -20.89
CA SER A 86 2.14 8.60 -21.07
C SER A 86 3.06 8.44 -19.87
N VAL A 87 2.60 7.78 -18.81
CA VAL A 87 3.52 7.24 -17.80
C VAL A 87 4.48 6.33 -18.55
N ASP A 88 5.73 6.79 -18.67
CA ASP A 88 6.89 6.11 -19.21
C ASP A 88 6.69 4.59 -19.15
N ALA A 89 6.28 3.98 -20.27
CA ALA A 89 5.65 2.66 -20.28
C ALA A 89 6.58 1.59 -19.64
N GLY A 90 7.89 1.79 -19.77
CA GLY A 90 8.91 0.99 -19.10
C GLY A 90 8.88 1.11 -17.57
N ARG A 91 8.63 2.31 -17.01
CA ARG A 91 8.49 2.49 -15.55
C ARG A 91 7.18 1.91 -15.05
N ALA A 92 6.07 2.13 -15.75
CA ALA A 92 4.76 1.57 -15.41
C ALA A 92 4.80 0.04 -15.40
N TRP A 93 5.41 -0.56 -16.43
CA TRP A 93 5.60 -2.00 -16.52
C TRP A 93 6.45 -2.53 -15.36
N ARG A 94 7.62 -1.93 -15.09
CA ARG A 94 8.49 -2.34 -13.98
C ARG A 94 7.77 -2.25 -12.64
N GLN A 95 7.02 -1.17 -12.41
CA GLN A 95 6.23 -1.00 -11.19
C GLN A 95 5.12 -2.05 -11.10
N GLY A 96 4.43 -2.35 -12.20
CA GLY A 96 3.38 -3.37 -12.27
C GLY A 96 3.91 -4.76 -11.92
N VAL A 97 5.05 -5.16 -12.50
CA VAL A 97 5.70 -6.43 -12.20
C VAL A 97 6.08 -6.51 -10.72
N LEU A 98 6.77 -5.48 -10.19
CA LEU A 98 7.17 -5.45 -8.78
C LEU A 98 5.96 -5.50 -7.83
N HIS A 99 4.89 -4.79 -8.17
CA HIS A 99 3.66 -4.80 -7.38
C HIS A 99 2.98 -6.17 -7.42
N ALA A 100 2.88 -6.81 -8.59
CA ALA A 100 2.32 -8.15 -8.74
C ALA A 100 3.11 -9.18 -7.94
N THR A 101 4.45 -9.12 -7.98
CA THR A 101 5.31 -9.99 -7.16
C THR A 101 5.09 -9.75 -5.66
N THR A 102 5.00 -8.48 -5.24
CA THR A 102 4.76 -8.12 -3.84
C THR A 102 3.38 -8.59 -3.36
N HIS A 103 2.37 -8.51 -4.22
CA HIS A 103 1.03 -9.00 -3.95
C HIS A 103 1.01 -10.52 -3.80
N ALA A 104 1.64 -11.26 -4.72
CA ALA A 104 1.75 -12.72 -4.65
C ALA A 104 2.49 -13.16 -3.37
N ALA A 105 3.61 -12.52 -3.03
CA ALA A 105 4.34 -12.80 -1.80
C ALA A 105 3.50 -12.51 -0.54
N SER A 106 2.74 -11.40 -0.55
CA SER A 106 1.86 -11.04 0.55
C SER A 106 0.73 -12.05 0.75
N MET A 107 0.13 -12.54 -0.34
CA MET A 107 -0.95 -13.53 -0.25
C MET A 107 -0.41 -14.92 0.15
N ALA A 108 0.80 -15.29 -0.27
CA ALA A 108 1.48 -16.49 0.22
C ALA A 108 1.77 -16.40 1.73
N ALA A 109 2.26 -15.25 2.21
CA ALA A 109 2.51 -15.01 3.64
C ALA A 109 1.22 -15.05 4.47
N ILE A 110 0.15 -14.40 3.99
CA ILE A 110 -1.16 -14.44 4.67
C ILE A 110 -1.76 -15.85 4.60
N GLY A 111 -1.54 -16.61 3.52
CA GLY A 111 -1.97 -18.01 3.42
C GLY A 111 -1.26 -18.91 4.44
N GLY A 112 0.07 -18.86 4.48
CA GLY A 112 0.90 -19.79 5.27
C GLY A 112 1.21 -19.38 6.71
N ALA A 113 1.11 -18.10 7.07
CA ALA A 113 1.38 -17.61 8.42
C ALA A 113 0.13 -17.04 9.11
N SER A 114 0.23 -16.80 10.42
CA SER A 114 -0.79 -16.07 11.16
C SER A 114 -0.81 -14.61 10.71
N LEU A 115 -1.99 -13.98 10.73
CA LEU A 115 -2.14 -12.57 10.37
C LEU A 115 -1.21 -11.68 11.20
N CYS A 116 -1.12 -11.96 12.51
CA CYS A 116 -0.27 -11.22 13.44
C CYS A 116 1.21 -11.27 13.02
N TYR A 117 1.73 -12.46 12.71
CA TYR A 117 3.12 -12.61 12.26
C TYR A 117 3.37 -11.87 10.93
N ALA A 118 2.46 -12.00 9.96
CA ALA A 118 2.57 -11.31 8.69
C ALA A 118 2.56 -9.77 8.86
N HIS A 119 1.77 -9.24 9.79
CA HIS A 119 1.74 -7.81 10.08
C HIS A 119 2.97 -7.32 10.87
N THR A 120 3.51 -8.13 11.79
CA THR A 120 4.81 -7.84 12.44
C THR A 120 5.95 -7.82 11.43
N ALA A 121 5.96 -8.76 10.48
CA ALA A 121 6.93 -8.76 9.38
C ALA A 121 6.81 -7.49 8.52
N LYS A 122 5.58 -7.08 8.15
CA LYS A 122 5.35 -5.81 7.42
C LYS A 122 5.77 -4.58 8.22
N ALA A 123 5.64 -4.60 9.55
CA ALA A 123 6.11 -3.50 10.39
C ALA A 123 7.63 -3.28 10.34
N SER A 124 8.40 -4.24 9.80
CA SER A 124 9.84 -4.09 9.55
C SER A 124 10.19 -3.37 8.23
N GLU A 125 9.23 -3.14 7.34
CA GLU A 125 9.39 -2.41 6.07
C GLU A 125 10.15 -1.06 6.17
N PRO A 126 9.94 -0.19 7.18
CA PRO A 126 10.72 1.05 7.31
C PRO A 126 12.22 0.80 7.49
N ILE A 127 12.61 -0.31 8.11
CA ILE A 127 14.01 -0.69 8.29
C ILE A 127 14.62 -1.04 6.94
N PHE A 128 13.94 -1.92 6.20
CA PHE A 128 14.37 -2.33 4.86
C PHE A 128 14.46 -1.14 3.90
N SER A 129 13.47 -0.26 3.94
CA SER A 129 13.43 0.96 3.11
C SER A 129 14.58 1.90 3.43
N ALA A 130 14.92 2.08 4.71
CA ALA A 130 16.06 2.89 5.13
C ALA A 130 17.40 2.28 4.67
N LEU A 131 17.56 0.97 4.80
CA LEU A 131 18.77 0.26 4.34
C LEU A 131 18.92 0.38 2.82
N LEU A 132 17.87 0.13 2.04
CA LEU A 132 17.91 0.32 0.59
C LEU A 132 18.26 1.76 0.20
N ALA A 133 17.70 2.76 0.90
CA ALA A 133 18.02 4.16 0.65
C ALA A 133 19.52 4.46 0.81
N VAL A 134 20.17 3.86 1.80
CA VAL A 134 21.60 4.06 2.08
C VAL A 134 22.46 3.23 1.12
N PHE A 135 22.20 1.93 0.98
CA PHE A 135 23.07 1.01 0.24
C PHE A 135 22.86 1.04 -1.28
N VAL A 136 21.62 1.13 -1.75
CA VAL A 136 21.32 1.12 -3.19
C VAL A 136 21.30 2.52 -3.77
N PHE A 137 20.73 3.48 -3.05
CA PHE A 137 20.57 4.85 -3.54
C PHE A 137 21.63 5.83 -3.02
N GLY A 138 22.54 5.39 -2.14
CA GLY A 138 23.63 6.23 -1.61
C GLY A 138 23.16 7.41 -0.76
N LYS A 139 21.91 7.43 -0.30
CA LYS A 139 21.35 8.58 0.45
C LYS A 139 21.84 8.56 1.89
N LYS A 140 22.36 9.70 2.36
CA LYS A 140 22.68 9.90 3.78
C LYS A 140 21.39 10.21 4.56
N LEU A 141 21.01 9.32 5.47
CA LEU A 141 19.86 9.53 6.35
C LEU A 141 20.27 10.35 7.58
N SER A 142 19.39 11.26 8.01
CA SER A 142 19.63 12.09 9.20
C SER A 142 19.55 11.25 10.49
N LEU A 143 20.23 11.71 11.55
CA LEU A 143 20.20 11.05 12.86
C LEU A 143 18.77 10.83 13.39
N LYS A 144 17.84 11.76 13.08
CA LYS A 144 16.43 11.68 13.49
C LYS A 144 15.73 10.43 12.94
N ILE A 145 16.04 10.03 11.71
CA ILE A 145 15.47 8.84 11.07
C ILE A 145 15.96 7.58 11.79
N TRP A 146 17.26 7.50 12.07
CA TRP A 146 17.85 6.40 12.82
C TRP A 146 17.27 6.26 14.23
N MET A 147 17.10 7.39 14.94
CA MET A 147 16.48 7.40 16.26
C MET A 147 15.01 6.94 16.22
N SER A 148 14.25 7.29 15.17
CA SER A 148 12.87 6.80 15.00
C SER A 148 12.79 5.31 14.65
N LEU A 149 13.85 4.73 14.08
CA LEU A 149 13.93 3.31 13.77
C LEU A 149 14.14 2.46 15.03
N LEU A 150 14.85 2.97 16.03
CA LEU A 150 15.13 2.23 17.28
C LEU A 150 13.86 1.67 17.97
N PRO A 151 12.81 2.47 18.26
CA PRO A 151 11.59 1.93 18.88
C PRO A 151 10.83 0.99 17.94
N ILE A 152 10.90 1.18 16.63
CA ILE A 152 10.25 0.29 15.65
C ILE A 152 10.95 -1.08 15.64
N VAL A 153 12.28 -1.10 15.55
CA VAL A 153 13.09 -2.32 15.60
C VAL A 153 12.87 -3.03 16.95
N GLY A 154 12.89 -2.28 18.05
CA GLY A 154 12.62 -2.82 19.38
C GLY A 154 11.24 -3.47 19.48
N GLY A 155 10.19 -2.82 18.97
CA GLY A 155 8.84 -3.36 18.95
C GLY A 155 8.71 -4.62 18.10
N VAL A 156 9.30 -4.64 16.90
CA VAL A 156 9.29 -5.82 16.01
C VAL A 156 10.07 -6.97 16.63
N ALA A 157 11.26 -6.71 17.19
CA ALA A 157 12.07 -7.72 17.85
C ALA A 157 11.33 -8.32 19.06
N TRP A 158 10.72 -7.47 19.89
CA TRP A 158 9.93 -7.90 21.04
C TRP A 158 8.72 -8.76 20.63
N ALA A 159 7.96 -8.30 19.63
CA ALA A 159 6.82 -9.04 19.09
C ALA A 159 7.22 -10.38 18.44
N SER A 160 8.44 -10.48 17.89
CA SER A 160 8.95 -11.71 17.28
C SER A 160 9.52 -12.71 18.31
N MET A 161 10.02 -12.21 19.45
CA MET A 161 10.53 -13.04 20.55
C MET A 161 9.44 -13.56 21.47
N GLY A 162 8.27 -12.91 21.51
CA GLY A 162 7.08 -13.43 22.16
C GLY A 162 6.63 -14.71 21.45
N LYS A 163 6.80 -15.86 22.10
CA LYS A 163 6.41 -17.20 21.62
C LYS A 163 5.12 -17.17 20.78
N GLY A 164 5.22 -17.68 19.55
CA GLY A 164 4.10 -18.39 18.94
C GLY A 164 3.69 -19.51 19.89
N GLY A 165 2.54 -19.34 20.54
CA GLY A 165 1.97 -20.33 21.45
C GLY A 165 0.46 -20.35 21.26
N GLY A 166 -0.04 -21.43 20.68
CA GLY A 166 -1.46 -21.71 20.44
C GLY A 166 -1.80 -21.77 18.96
#